data_AF-A0A8H7P6Y8-F1
#
_entry.id   AF-A0A8H7P6Y8-F1
#
_cell.length_a   1.000
_cell.length_b   1.000
_cell.length_c   1.000
_cell.angle_alpha   90.00
_cell.angle_beta   90.00
_cell.angle_gamma   90.00
#
_symmetry.space_group_name_H-M   'P 1'
#
loop_
_entity.id
_entity.type
_entity.pdbx_description
1 polymer ?
#
loop_
_entity_poly.entity_id
_entity_poly.type
_entity_poly.pdbx_seq_one_letter_code
_entity_poly.pdbx_strand_id
1 'polypeptide(L)'
;MFYHIQNIRAINRIGPHNQDVLSIIIGSVLGDAYLNRRSGEGVRVCYRQSQIHKEYLFWLYELLYNRGYTTNLPPRQYTRTIGIKNGTLYYGYEFNTFTFRSFNWIHQLFYKKGKKVIPENIAEYLTPLALAVWIMDDGGWTNSGVRIATNSFELTEVKLLNEAIKSRYNLDTTIQKIYIKDKYSIYIKKQSITALISIIGPFMHPSMLYKLGINNTI
;
A
#
# COMPACT_ATOMS: atom_id res chain seq x y z
N MET A 1 22.40 -2.10 3.39
CA MET A 1 22.72 -3.41 2.78
C MET A 1 21.88 -3.56 1.53
N PHE A 2 22.48 -3.76 0.37
CA PHE A 2 21.75 -4.04 -0.87
C PHE A 2 21.64 -5.55 -1.05
N TYR A 3 20.43 -6.07 -1.27
CA TYR A 3 20.18 -7.52 -1.45
C TYR A 3 20.22 -7.97 -2.92
N HIS A 4 20.79 -7.16 -3.83
CA HIS A 4 20.95 -7.44 -5.27
C HIS A 4 21.97 -8.53 -5.57
N ILE A 5 21.75 -9.72 -5.05
CA ILE A 5 22.56 -10.88 -5.39
C ILE A 5 21.61 -11.91 -5.97
N GLN A 6 21.72 -12.11 -7.29
CA GLN A 6 21.01 -13.18 -7.98
C GLN A 6 21.37 -14.52 -7.31
N ASN A 7 20.41 -15.43 -7.23
CA ASN A 7 20.59 -16.79 -6.70
C ASN A 7 20.87 -16.95 -5.19
N ILE A 8 20.54 -15.95 -4.36
CA ILE A 8 20.50 -16.15 -2.89
C ILE A 8 19.20 -16.85 -2.47
N ARG A 9 19.31 -17.94 -1.70
CA ARG A 9 18.14 -18.61 -1.06
C ARG A 9 17.46 -17.66 -0.06
N ALA A 10 16.14 -17.75 0.06
CA ALA A 10 15.35 -16.89 0.96
C ALA A 10 15.84 -16.93 2.42
N ILE A 11 16.33 -18.09 2.88
CA ILE A 11 16.91 -18.26 4.23
C ILE A 11 18.16 -17.40 4.47
N ASN A 12 18.86 -16.99 3.41
CA ASN A 12 20.06 -16.17 3.49
C ASN A 12 19.74 -14.68 3.25
N ARG A 13 18.51 -14.33 2.84
CA ARG A 13 18.05 -12.94 2.78
C ARG A 13 17.52 -12.53 4.15
N ILE A 14 18.45 -12.34 5.07
CA ILE A 14 18.22 -11.91 6.44
C ILE A 14 18.93 -10.57 6.61
N GLY A 15 18.24 -9.56 7.12
CA GLY A 15 18.92 -8.37 7.59
C GLY A 15 17.95 -7.38 8.21
N PRO A 16 18.47 -6.38 8.97
CA PRO A 16 17.64 -5.23 9.28
C PRO A 16 17.21 -4.60 7.95
N HIS A 17 15.92 -4.35 7.83
CA HIS A 17 15.35 -3.74 6.64
C HIS A 17 15.43 -2.22 6.75
N ASN A 18 15.65 -1.56 5.61
CA ASN A 18 15.59 -0.11 5.54
C ASN A 18 14.19 0.37 5.94
N GLN A 19 14.11 1.45 6.73
CA GLN A 19 12.84 1.96 7.26
C GLN A 19 11.87 2.39 6.15
N ASP A 20 12.37 2.96 5.05
CA ASP A 20 11.52 3.32 3.91
C ASP A 20 10.92 2.08 3.26
N VAL A 21 11.69 1.00 3.16
CA VAL A 21 11.21 -0.27 2.60
C VAL A 21 10.11 -0.85 3.47
N LEU A 22 10.29 -0.84 4.79
CA LEU A 22 9.23 -1.24 5.70
C LEU A 22 8.01 -0.34 5.54
N SER A 23 8.20 0.97 5.46
CA SER A 23 7.10 1.94 5.27
C SER A 23 6.34 1.70 3.97
N ILE A 24 7.03 1.48 2.85
CA ILE A 24 6.44 1.15 1.55
C ILE A 24 5.65 -0.16 1.64
N ILE A 25 6.25 -1.21 2.21
CA ILE A 25 5.58 -2.51 2.34
C ILE A 25 4.32 -2.38 3.20
N ILE A 26 4.41 -1.70 4.35
CA ILE A 26 3.26 -1.53 5.25
C ILE A 26 2.15 -0.73 4.57
N GLY A 27 2.48 0.41 3.96
CA GLY A 27 1.52 1.23 3.22
C GLY A 27 0.82 0.45 2.11
N SER A 28 1.59 -0.31 1.32
CA SER A 28 1.03 -1.12 0.24
C SER A 28 0.25 -2.33 0.75
N VAL A 29 0.61 -2.91 1.89
CA VAL A 29 -0.17 -4.00 2.51
C VAL A 29 -1.49 -3.49 3.07
N LEU A 30 -1.57 -2.23 3.53
CA LEU A 30 -2.84 -1.61 3.85
C LEU A 30 -3.70 -1.39 2.59
N GLY A 31 -3.05 -1.08 1.46
CA GLY A 31 -3.65 -0.93 0.15
C GLY A 31 -3.67 -2.19 -0.73
N ASP A 32 -3.13 -2.04 -1.94
CA ASP A 32 -3.32 -2.97 -3.07
C ASP A 32 -2.39 -4.19 -3.05
N ALA A 33 -1.28 -4.13 -2.30
CA ALA A 33 -0.34 -5.24 -2.23
C ALA A 33 -0.85 -6.37 -1.32
N TYR A 34 -0.30 -7.56 -1.57
CA TYR A 34 -0.54 -8.74 -0.74
C TYR A 34 0.75 -9.47 -0.42
N LEU A 35 0.74 -10.17 0.72
CA LEU A 35 1.87 -10.97 1.19
C LEU A 35 1.67 -12.43 0.79
N ASN A 36 2.51 -12.92 -0.10
CA ASN A 36 2.54 -14.32 -0.50
C ASN A 36 3.55 -15.09 0.36
N ARG A 37 3.06 -15.84 1.34
CA ARG A 37 3.89 -16.73 2.16
C ARG A 37 4.24 -18.00 1.38
N ARG A 38 5.53 -18.21 1.14
CA ARG A 38 6.09 -19.44 0.58
C ARG A 38 6.47 -20.36 1.73
N SER A 39 5.72 -21.45 1.89
CA SER A 39 5.92 -22.41 2.98
C SER A 39 7.39 -22.84 3.07
N GLY A 40 7.95 -22.84 4.27
CA GLY A 40 9.36 -23.18 4.53
C GLY A 40 10.40 -22.11 4.13
N GLU A 41 10.06 -21.17 3.26
CA GLU A 41 11.02 -20.21 2.70
C GLU A 41 10.95 -18.82 3.34
N GLY A 42 9.77 -18.17 3.31
CA GLY A 42 9.60 -16.79 3.73
C GLY A 42 8.41 -16.12 3.07
N VAL A 43 8.44 -14.79 2.98
CA VAL A 43 7.36 -13.98 2.42
C VAL A 43 7.86 -13.19 1.23
N ARG A 44 7.03 -13.15 0.19
CA ARG A 44 7.16 -12.29 -0.97
C ARG A 44 6.04 -11.25 -0.94
N VAL A 45 6.40 -9.98 -1.10
CA VAL A 45 5.42 -8.90 -1.32
C VAL A 45 5.11 -8.81 -2.81
N CYS A 46 3.83 -8.85 -3.15
CA CYS A 46 3.31 -8.86 -4.50
C CYS A 46 2.56 -7.56 -4.79
N TYR A 47 2.98 -6.86 -5.84
CA TYR A 47 2.42 -5.57 -6.25
C TYR A 47 1.72 -5.71 -7.60
N ARG A 48 0.53 -5.13 -7.71
CA ARG A 48 -0.25 -5.08 -8.95
C ARG A 48 -0.95 -3.75 -9.04
N GLN A 49 -0.96 -3.17 -10.24
CA GLN A 49 -1.71 -1.96 -10.53
C GLN A 49 -2.30 -2.02 -11.93
N SER A 50 -3.41 -1.30 -12.14
CA SER A 50 -3.99 -1.13 -13.47
C SER A 50 -3.11 -0.23 -14.34
N GLN A 51 -3.33 -0.27 -15.66
CA GLN A 51 -2.59 0.53 -16.64
C GLN A 51 -2.54 2.03 -16.29
N ILE A 52 -3.62 2.59 -15.73
CA ILE A 52 -3.72 4.02 -15.38
C ILE A 52 -2.83 4.42 -14.19
N HIS A 53 -2.27 3.47 -13.46
CA HIS A 53 -1.37 3.68 -12.33
C HIS A 53 0.01 3.07 -12.58
N LYS A 54 0.37 2.90 -13.87
CA LYS A 54 1.65 2.33 -14.28
C LYS A 54 2.82 3.11 -13.69
N GLU A 55 2.83 4.43 -13.82
CA GLU A 55 3.94 5.28 -13.37
C GLU A 55 4.18 5.12 -11.87
N TYR A 56 3.11 5.09 -11.09
CA TYR A 56 3.18 4.83 -9.65
C TYR A 56 3.73 3.44 -9.31
N LEU A 57 3.28 2.39 -10.00
CA LEU A 57 3.82 1.04 -9.78
C LEU A 57 5.31 0.96 -10.14
N PHE A 58 5.71 1.61 -11.23
CA PHE A 58 7.11 1.65 -11.67
C PHE A 58 7.97 2.44 -10.67
N TRP A 59 7.46 3.52 -10.09
CA TRP A 59 8.11 4.24 -9.00
C TRP A 59 8.32 3.36 -7.76
N LEU A 60 7.30 2.61 -7.33
CA LEU A 60 7.47 1.62 -6.24
C LEU A 60 8.53 0.57 -6.57
N TYR A 61 8.52 0.07 -7.80
CA TYR A 61 9.53 -0.87 -8.30
C TYR A 61 10.93 -0.26 -8.21
N GLU A 62 11.14 0.97 -8.69
CA GLU A 62 12.45 1.63 -8.65
C GLU A 62 12.94 1.86 -7.22
N LEU A 63 12.06 2.29 -6.31
CA LEU A 63 12.43 2.48 -4.89
C LEU A 63 12.89 1.18 -4.23
N LEU A 64 12.21 0.07 -4.52
CA LEU A 64 12.53 -1.25 -3.99
C LEU A 64 13.72 -1.89 -4.71
N TYR A 65 13.80 -1.71 -6.02
CA TYR A 65 14.92 -2.11 -6.85
C TYR A 65 16.15 -1.43 -6.33
N ASN A 66 16.25 -0.10 -6.32
CA ASN A 66 17.45 0.62 -5.86
C ASN A 66 17.91 0.24 -4.44
N ARG A 67 17.05 -0.36 -3.60
CA ARG A 67 17.38 -0.85 -2.24
C ARG A 67 17.68 -2.35 -2.17
N GLY A 68 17.68 -3.08 -3.28
CA GLY A 68 18.04 -4.49 -3.38
C GLY A 68 16.90 -5.49 -3.30
N TYR A 69 15.63 -5.07 -3.26
CA TYR A 69 14.52 -5.96 -2.89
C TYR A 69 13.86 -6.68 -4.07
N THR A 70 14.16 -6.28 -5.30
CA THR A 70 13.59 -6.84 -6.53
C THR A 70 14.70 -7.26 -7.50
N THR A 71 14.32 -8.06 -8.50
CA THR A 71 15.17 -8.32 -9.68
C THR A 71 15.29 -7.06 -10.54
N ASN A 72 16.27 -7.02 -11.45
CA ASN A 72 16.42 -5.96 -12.46
C ASN A 72 15.45 -6.11 -13.64
N LEU A 73 14.53 -7.08 -13.59
CA LEU A 73 13.46 -7.20 -14.58
C LEU A 73 12.37 -6.17 -14.28
N PRO A 74 11.98 -5.35 -15.27
CA PRO A 74 10.93 -4.35 -15.08
C PRO A 74 9.58 -4.99 -14.76
N PRO A 75 8.63 -4.24 -14.17
CA PRO A 75 7.29 -4.74 -13.93
C PRO A 75 6.65 -5.33 -15.19
N ARG A 76 6.13 -6.55 -15.06
CA ARG A 76 5.56 -7.35 -16.14
C ARG A 76 4.15 -6.88 -16.45
N GLN A 77 3.83 -6.64 -17.72
CA GLN A 77 2.45 -6.40 -18.14
C GLN A 77 1.63 -7.70 -18.08
N TYR A 78 0.38 -7.60 -17.66
CA TYR A 78 -0.61 -8.67 -17.73
C TYR A 78 -1.92 -8.17 -18.32
N THR A 79 -2.69 -9.10 -18.86
CA THR A 79 -4.06 -8.88 -19.33
C THR A 79 -5.04 -9.65 -18.45
N ARG A 80 -6.22 -9.07 -18.23
CA ARG A 80 -7.33 -9.74 -17.56
C ARG A 80 -8.64 -9.41 -18.28
N THR A 81 -9.40 -10.43 -18.62
CA THR A 81 -10.76 -10.27 -19.13
C THR A 81 -11.74 -10.31 -17.96
N ILE A 82 -12.55 -9.26 -17.80
CA ILE A 82 -13.59 -9.20 -16.76
C ILE A 82 -14.96 -9.23 -17.44
N GLY A 83 -15.82 -10.14 -17.00
CA GLY A 83 -17.16 -10.37 -17.57
C GLY A 83 -17.23 -11.66 -18.40
N ILE A 84 -18.38 -12.34 -18.34
CA ILE A 84 -18.56 -13.71 -18.88
C ILE A 84 -18.91 -13.69 -20.38
N LYS A 85 -19.61 -12.66 -20.87
CA LYS A 85 -20.28 -12.70 -22.19
C LYS A 85 -19.93 -11.58 -23.18
N ASN A 86 -18.89 -10.77 -22.93
CA ASN A 86 -18.28 -9.79 -23.85
C ASN A 86 -17.15 -9.05 -23.10
N GLY A 87 -16.30 -9.81 -22.39
CA GLY A 87 -15.49 -9.26 -21.31
C GLY A 87 -14.58 -8.12 -21.76
N THR A 88 -14.58 -7.02 -21.02
CA THR A 88 -13.68 -5.90 -21.26
C THR A 88 -12.25 -6.35 -20.94
N LEU A 89 -11.34 -6.07 -21.86
CA LEU A 89 -9.92 -6.35 -21.68
C LEU A 89 -9.29 -5.27 -20.81
N TYR A 90 -8.76 -5.67 -19.66
CA TYR A 90 -8.03 -4.80 -18.76
C TYR A 90 -6.54 -5.11 -18.84
N TYR A 91 -5.74 -4.05 -18.88
CA TYR A 91 -4.29 -4.11 -18.79
C TYR A 91 -3.84 -3.68 -17.40
N GLY A 92 -2.80 -4.35 -16.91
CA GLY A 92 -2.14 -3.97 -15.68
C GLY A 92 -0.67 -4.37 -15.69
N TYR A 93 0.04 -3.98 -14.65
CA TYR A 93 1.42 -4.33 -14.43
C TYR A 93 1.59 -4.95 -13.05
N GLU A 94 2.57 -5.83 -12.93
CA GLU A 94 2.92 -6.46 -11.66
C GLU A 94 4.43 -6.61 -11.48
N PHE A 95 4.89 -6.56 -10.25
CA PHE A 95 6.23 -6.99 -9.88
C PHE A 95 6.21 -7.60 -8.48
N ASN A 96 7.29 -8.29 -8.14
CA ASN A 96 7.44 -8.93 -6.86
C ASN A 96 8.79 -8.60 -6.25
N THR A 97 8.82 -8.53 -4.92
CA THR A 97 10.07 -8.62 -4.18
C THR A 97 10.65 -10.04 -4.29
N PHE A 98 11.93 -10.19 -3.96
CA PHE A 98 12.45 -11.50 -3.61
C PHE A 98 11.70 -12.08 -2.40
N THR A 99 11.81 -13.40 -2.20
CA THR A 99 11.32 -14.01 -0.95
C THR A 99 12.32 -13.72 0.17
N PHE A 100 11.84 -13.11 1.26
CA PHE A 100 12.61 -12.83 2.48
C PHE A 100 12.03 -13.60 3.66
N ARG A 101 12.87 -14.37 4.36
CA ARG A 101 12.45 -15.02 5.62
C ARG A 101 12.19 -14.00 6.72
N SER A 102 12.92 -12.88 6.71
CA SER A 102 12.75 -11.76 7.63
C SER A 102 11.47 -10.95 7.42
N PHE A 103 10.70 -11.19 6.35
CA PHE A 103 9.34 -10.63 6.20
C PHE A 103 8.23 -11.48 6.85
N ASN A 104 8.58 -12.62 7.47
CA ASN A 104 7.60 -13.47 8.15
C ASN A 104 6.84 -12.73 9.25
N TRP A 105 7.49 -11.83 9.99
CA TRP A 105 6.82 -11.07 11.05
C TRP A 105 5.74 -10.15 10.48
N ILE A 106 5.97 -9.52 9.32
CA ILE A 106 4.98 -8.66 8.64
C ILE A 106 3.75 -9.50 8.29
N HIS A 107 3.96 -10.69 7.70
CA HIS A 107 2.84 -11.58 7.39
C HIS A 107 2.11 -12.05 8.66
N GLN A 108 2.82 -12.39 9.74
CA GLN A 108 2.19 -12.81 11.00
C GLN A 108 1.36 -11.69 11.65
N LEU A 109 1.78 -10.44 11.44
CA LEU A 109 1.13 -9.25 11.94
C LEU A 109 -0.14 -8.93 11.14
N PHE A 110 -0.08 -8.99 9.81
CA PHE A 110 -1.17 -8.58 8.91
C PHE A 110 -2.03 -9.72 8.38
N TYR A 111 -1.75 -10.99 8.66
CA TYR A 111 -2.57 -12.11 8.19
C TYR A 111 -2.88 -13.11 9.30
N LYS A 112 -4.17 -13.39 9.51
CA LYS A 112 -4.67 -14.44 10.41
C LYS A 112 -5.57 -15.39 9.62
N LYS A 113 -5.27 -16.69 9.68
CA LYS A 113 -6.01 -17.74 8.95
C LYS A 113 -6.22 -17.42 7.45
N GLY A 114 -5.22 -16.80 6.82
CA GLY A 114 -5.27 -16.41 5.40
C GLY A 114 -6.03 -15.13 5.08
N LYS A 115 -6.68 -14.49 6.05
CA LYS A 115 -7.35 -13.18 5.88
C LYS A 115 -6.41 -12.06 6.32
N LYS A 116 -6.37 -10.98 5.54
CA LYS A 116 -5.67 -9.73 5.91
C LYS A 116 -6.37 -9.14 7.15
N VAL A 117 -5.60 -8.72 8.15
CA VAL A 117 -6.09 -8.08 9.37
C VAL A 117 -5.28 -6.84 9.72
N ILE A 118 -5.85 -5.94 10.51
CA ILE A 118 -5.16 -4.77 11.06
C ILE A 118 -4.63 -5.08 12.48
N PRO A 119 -3.31 -4.93 12.73
CA PRO A 119 -2.76 -5.13 14.06
C PRO A 119 -3.12 -3.99 15.02
N GLU A 120 -3.22 -4.28 16.32
CA GLU A 120 -3.55 -3.27 17.34
C GLU A 120 -2.50 -2.15 17.40
N ASN A 121 -1.23 -2.49 17.21
CA ASN A 121 -0.14 -1.53 17.14
C ASN A 121 0.08 -0.98 15.71
N ILE A 122 -0.94 -0.96 14.84
CA ILE A 122 -0.80 -0.39 13.49
C ILE A 122 -0.32 1.06 13.52
N ALA A 123 -0.67 1.79 14.59
CA ALA A 123 -0.14 3.11 14.85
C ALA A 123 1.37 3.08 14.66
N GLU A 124 2.12 2.22 15.36
CA GLU A 124 3.59 2.10 15.33
C GLU A 124 4.23 2.11 13.93
N TYR A 125 3.58 1.47 12.96
CA TYR A 125 4.09 1.26 11.60
C TYR A 125 3.59 2.26 10.56
N LEU A 126 2.58 3.07 10.89
CA LEU A 126 2.03 4.05 9.97
C LEU A 126 2.91 5.30 9.96
N THR A 127 4.07 5.25 9.28
CA THR A 127 4.96 6.40 9.03
C THR A 127 4.37 7.35 7.97
N PRO A 128 4.90 8.58 7.79
CA PRO A 128 4.41 9.47 6.73
C PRO A 128 4.47 8.83 5.35
N LEU A 129 5.56 8.11 5.03
CA LEU A 129 5.69 7.36 3.78
C LEU A 129 4.68 6.20 3.68
N ALA A 130 4.42 5.47 4.77
CA ALA A 130 3.41 4.40 4.77
C ALA A 130 2.00 4.96 4.53
N LEU A 131 1.66 6.10 5.16
CA LEU A 131 0.39 6.79 4.95
C LEU A 131 0.27 7.32 3.52
N ALA A 132 1.35 7.88 2.95
CA ALA A 132 1.39 8.34 1.58
C ALA A 132 1.11 7.20 0.59
N VAL A 133 1.81 6.07 0.73
CA VAL A 133 1.61 4.88 -0.11
C VAL A 133 0.19 4.32 0.04
N TRP A 134 -0.33 4.25 1.26
CA TRP A 134 -1.70 3.78 1.47
C TRP A 134 -2.74 4.70 0.82
N ILE A 135 -2.56 6.03 0.90
CA ILE A 135 -3.42 6.99 0.19
C ILE A 135 -3.23 6.90 -1.34
N MET A 136 -2.02 6.63 -1.84
CA MET A 136 -1.81 6.43 -3.27
C MET A 136 -2.51 5.17 -3.79
N ASP A 137 -2.60 4.11 -2.99
CA ASP A 137 -3.36 2.89 -3.32
C ASP A 137 -4.88 3.13 -3.19
N ASP A 138 -5.37 3.45 -1.98
CA ASP A 138 -6.80 3.41 -1.64
C ASP A 138 -7.46 4.77 -1.41
N GLY A 139 -6.68 5.86 -1.46
CA GLY A 139 -7.16 7.22 -1.29
C GLY A 139 -7.88 7.77 -2.53
N GLY A 140 -8.79 8.71 -2.32
CA GLY A 140 -9.48 9.45 -3.36
C GLY A 140 -9.98 10.80 -2.88
N TRP A 141 -9.83 11.81 -3.72
CA TRP A 141 -10.32 13.17 -3.45
C TRP A 141 -11.84 13.24 -3.53
N THR A 142 -12.49 13.90 -2.56
CA THR A 142 -13.96 14.08 -2.51
C THR A 142 -14.34 15.56 -2.47
N ASN A 143 -13.77 16.37 -3.37
CA ASN A 143 -13.93 17.83 -3.52
C ASN A 143 -13.33 18.70 -2.41
N SER A 144 -13.35 18.25 -1.16
CA SER A 144 -12.84 19.03 -0.03
C SER A 144 -12.04 18.21 0.98
N GLY A 145 -11.98 16.90 0.83
CA GLY A 145 -11.26 16.01 1.73
C GLY A 145 -10.79 14.76 1.01
N VAL A 146 -10.12 13.87 1.74
CA VAL A 146 -9.59 12.61 1.20
C VAL A 146 -10.35 11.46 1.84
N ARG A 147 -10.91 10.57 1.02
CA ARG A 147 -11.49 9.32 1.45
C ARG A 147 -10.51 8.19 1.20
N ILE A 148 -10.28 7.36 2.20
CA ILE A 148 -9.50 6.12 2.09
C ILE A 148 -10.48 4.95 2.09
N ALA A 149 -10.45 4.14 1.04
CA ALA A 149 -11.24 2.93 0.94
C ALA A 149 -10.73 1.89 1.96
N THR A 150 -11.60 1.47 2.89
CA THR A 150 -11.26 0.48 3.93
C THR A 150 -12.29 -0.64 4.01
N ASN A 151 -13.05 -0.84 2.92
CA ASN A 151 -14.19 -1.75 2.86
C ASN A 151 -13.79 -3.24 2.82
N SER A 152 -12.50 -3.56 2.73
CA SER A 152 -11.95 -4.90 2.91
C SER A 152 -11.85 -5.32 4.38
N PHE A 153 -11.86 -4.36 5.32
CA PHE A 153 -11.68 -4.58 6.75
C PHE A 153 -13.00 -4.57 7.53
N GLU A 154 -12.99 -5.14 8.73
CA GLU A 154 -14.10 -5.07 9.69
C GLU A 154 -14.15 -3.70 10.39
N LEU A 155 -15.31 -3.30 10.92
CA LEU A 155 -15.46 -2.00 11.59
C LEU A 155 -14.47 -1.78 12.74
N THR A 156 -14.14 -2.82 13.50
CA THR A 156 -13.14 -2.76 14.59
C THR A 156 -11.75 -2.41 14.06
N GLU A 157 -11.37 -2.97 12.91
CA GLU A 157 -10.11 -2.69 12.24
C GLU A 157 -10.08 -1.29 11.63
N VAL A 158 -11.21 -0.84 11.04
CA VAL A 158 -11.35 0.54 10.55
C VAL A 158 -11.25 1.55 11.69
N LYS A 159 -11.77 1.22 12.89
CA LYS A 159 -11.59 2.04 14.09
C LYS A 159 -10.12 2.13 14.51
N LEU A 160 -9.38 1.02 14.52
CA LEU A 160 -7.93 1.03 14.81
C LEU A 160 -7.16 1.93 13.84
N LEU A 161 -7.44 1.80 12.53
CA LEU A 161 -6.83 2.64 11.50
C LEU A 161 -7.16 4.12 11.70
N ASN A 162 -8.41 4.44 12.01
CA ASN A 162 -8.86 5.81 12.26
C ASN A 162 -8.14 6.43 13.47
N GLU A 163 -8.03 5.70 14.58
CA GLU A 163 -7.34 6.17 15.77
C GLU A 163 -5.82 6.27 15.57
N ALA A 164 -5.22 5.38 14.77
CA ALA A 164 -3.82 5.49 14.38
C ALA A 164 -3.54 6.78 13.60
N ILE A 165 -4.41 7.17 12.65
CA ILE A 165 -4.26 8.43 11.92
C ILE A 165 -4.40 9.62 12.87
N LYS A 166 -5.43 9.64 13.72
CA LYS A 166 -5.68 10.73 14.67
C LYS A 166 -4.53 10.91 15.67
N SER A 167 -4.13 9.84 16.34
CA SER A 167 -3.11 9.88 17.40
C SER A 167 -1.73 10.26 16.88
N ARG A 168 -1.38 9.85 15.66
CA ARG A 168 -0.05 10.14 15.10
C ARG A 168 0.08 11.50 14.44
N TYR A 169 -0.99 11.95 13.78
CA TYR A 169 -0.91 13.08 12.86
C TYR A 169 -1.85 14.22 13.22
N ASN A 170 -2.67 14.05 14.27
CA ASN A 170 -3.69 15.02 14.67
C ASN A 170 -4.59 15.45 13.51
N LEU A 171 -4.90 14.51 12.60
CA LEU A 171 -5.79 14.75 11.47
C LEU A 171 -7.23 14.45 11.90
N ASP A 172 -8.15 15.37 11.61
CA ASP A 172 -9.58 15.18 11.87
C ASP A 172 -10.16 14.21 10.84
N THR A 173 -10.40 12.99 11.31
CA THR A 173 -10.96 11.90 10.51
C THR A 173 -12.29 11.39 11.05
N THR A 174 -13.13 10.90 10.14
CA THR A 174 -14.40 10.23 10.46
C THR A 174 -14.50 8.88 9.76
N ILE A 175 -15.17 7.93 10.41
CA ILE A 175 -15.55 6.66 9.79
C ILE A 175 -16.93 6.86 9.17
N GLN A 176 -17.04 6.56 7.87
CA GLN A 176 -18.27 6.77 7.11
C GLN A 176 -18.73 5.46 6.48
N LYS A 177 -20.03 5.16 6.62
CA LYS A 177 -20.67 4.06 5.90
C LYS A 177 -20.61 4.33 4.40
N ILE A 178 -20.34 3.29 3.62
CA ILE A 178 -20.42 3.35 2.16
C ILE A 178 -21.69 2.62 1.67
N TYR A 179 -21.97 2.70 0.37
CA TYR A 179 -23.15 2.07 -0.23
C TYR A 179 -23.20 0.54 -0.06
N ILE A 180 -22.06 -0.09 0.17
CA ILE A 180 -21.96 -1.53 0.45
C ILE A 180 -22.36 -1.77 1.91
N LYS A 181 -23.32 -2.67 2.12
CA LYS A 181 -23.81 -3.05 3.45
C LYS A 181 -22.67 -3.43 4.39
N ASP A 182 -22.70 -2.87 5.60
CA ASP A 182 -21.74 -3.12 6.68
C ASP A 182 -20.27 -2.80 6.33
N LYS A 183 -20.03 -1.96 5.31
CA LYS A 183 -18.70 -1.50 4.93
C LYS A 183 -18.51 -0.01 5.18
N TYR A 184 -17.25 0.34 5.43
CA TYR A 184 -16.86 1.66 5.90
C TYR A 184 -15.62 2.16 5.15
N SER A 185 -15.47 3.48 5.15
CA SER A 185 -14.28 4.20 4.68
C SER A 185 -13.86 5.23 5.73
N ILE A 186 -12.59 5.62 5.70
CA ILE A 186 -12.09 6.73 6.52
C ILE A 186 -12.13 8.00 5.68
N TYR A 187 -12.66 9.08 6.23
CA TYR A 187 -12.70 10.39 5.60
C TYR A 187 -11.87 11.39 6.39
N ILE A 188 -10.80 11.88 5.78
CA ILE A 188 -9.97 12.98 6.29
C ILE A 188 -10.63 14.30 5.87
N LYS A 189 -11.04 15.09 6.85
CA LYS A 189 -11.84 16.29 6.62
C LYS A 189 -11.00 17.45 6.06
N LYS A 190 -11.70 18.41 5.45
CA LYS A 190 -11.14 19.61 4.81
C LYS A 190 -10.13 20.36 5.68
N GLN A 191 -10.45 20.58 6.95
CA GLN A 191 -9.59 21.29 7.90
C GLN A 191 -8.22 20.65 8.09
N SER A 192 -8.08 19.35 7.80
CA SER A 192 -6.83 18.60 7.95
C SER A 192 -6.08 18.39 6.64
N ILE A 193 -6.58 18.89 5.51
CA ILE A 193 -5.94 18.66 4.21
C ILE A 193 -4.60 19.39 4.09
N THR A 194 -4.48 20.62 4.56
CA THR A 194 -3.19 21.32 4.58
C THR A 194 -2.15 20.58 5.42
N ALA A 195 -2.55 20.11 6.60
CA ALA A 195 -1.67 19.31 7.47
C ALA A 195 -1.30 17.97 6.81
N LEU A 196 -2.28 17.27 6.23
CA LEU A 196 -2.05 16.03 5.49
C LEU A 196 -1.01 16.23 4.38
N ILE A 197 -1.21 17.24 3.52
CA ILE A 197 -0.27 17.56 2.42
C ILE A 197 1.13 17.84 2.96
N SER A 198 1.26 18.58 4.07
CA SER A 198 2.56 18.83 4.69
C SER A 198 3.25 17.55 5.19
N ILE A 199 2.47 16.55 5.64
CA ILE A 199 3.01 15.29 6.19
C ILE A 199 3.41 14.33 5.06
N ILE A 200 2.52 14.12 4.08
CA ILE A 200 2.70 13.07 3.07
C ILE A 200 3.18 13.57 1.71
N GLY A 201 3.01 14.87 1.42
CA GLY A 201 3.37 15.49 0.13
C GLY A 201 4.79 15.17 -0.34
N PRO A 202 5.83 15.22 0.53
CA PRO A 202 7.20 14.85 0.14
C PRO A 202 7.37 13.41 -0.37
N PHE A 203 6.40 12.53 -0.09
CA PHE A 203 6.44 11.10 -0.42
C PHE A 203 5.45 10.72 -1.53
N MET A 204 4.63 11.65 -2.02
CA MET A 204 3.64 11.38 -3.06
C MET A 204 4.28 11.38 -4.44
N HIS A 205 3.97 10.37 -5.25
CA HIS A 205 4.36 10.35 -6.65
C HIS A 205 3.52 11.38 -7.45
N PRO A 206 4.11 12.16 -8.39
CA PRO A 206 3.40 13.18 -9.14
C PRO A 206 2.14 12.68 -9.85
N SER A 207 2.15 11.44 -10.37
CA SER A 207 0.97 10.84 -11.03
C SER A 207 -0.20 10.57 -10.09
N MET A 208 -0.01 10.67 -8.77
CA MET A 208 -1.02 10.39 -7.74
C MET A 208 -1.45 11.63 -6.95
N LEU A 209 -0.91 12.82 -7.26
CA LEU A 209 -1.24 14.07 -6.56
C LEU A 209 -2.72 14.46 -6.68
N TYR A 210 -3.40 14.02 -7.75
CA TYR A 210 -4.84 14.21 -7.93
C TYR A 210 -5.66 13.58 -6.79
N LYS A 211 -5.12 12.56 -6.09
CA LYS A 211 -5.77 11.96 -4.91
C LYS A 211 -5.84 12.92 -3.71
N LEU A 212 -5.08 14.01 -3.73
CA LEU A 212 -5.11 15.11 -2.76
C LEU A 212 -5.80 16.37 -3.30
N GLY A 213 -6.45 16.29 -4.47
CA GLY A 213 -7.03 17.45 -5.13
C GLY A 213 -6.01 18.41 -5.75
N ILE A 214 -4.74 17.99 -5.84
CA ILE A 214 -3.67 18.75 -6.47
C ILE A 214 -3.62 18.32 -7.94
N ASN A 215 -4.20 19.12 -8.82
CA ASN A 215 -4.05 18.92 -10.25
C ASN A 215 -2.74 19.58 -10.69
N ASN A 216 -1.89 18.86 -11.41
CA ASN A 216 -0.80 19.48 -12.16
C ASN A 216 -1.44 20.42 -13.18
N THR A 217 -1.52 21.70 -12.84
CA THR A 217 -1.79 22.74 -13.82
C THR A 217 -0.49 22.86 -14.60
N ILE A 218 -0.49 22.33 -15.82
CA ILE A 218 0.50 22.72 -16.83
C ILE A 218 0.19 24.17 -17.22
#